data_AF-A0A957YVN8-F1
#
_entry.id   AF-A0A957YVN8-F1
#
_cell.length_a   1.000
_cell.length_b   1.000
_cell.length_c   1.000
_cell.angle_alpha   90.00
_cell.angle_beta   90.00
_cell.angle_gamma   90.00
#
_symmetry.space_group_name_H-M   'P 1'
#
loop_
_entity.id
_entity.type
_entity.pdbx_description
1 polymer ?
#
loop_
_entity_poly.entity_id
_entity_poly.type
_entity_poly.pdbx_seq_one_letter_code
_entity_poly.pdbx_strand_id
1 'polypeptide(L)' 'TIAGQSTYAVASGTSMAAPYVAGIAALTASADKTLQGEALRQQLLANALPIDAPHDRVGAGLARFVA' A
#
# COMPACT_ATOMS: atom_id res chain seq x y z
N THR A 1 26.22 16.65 2.24
CA THR A 1 25.58 16.87 3.55
C THR A 1 26.12 18.14 4.15
N ILE A 2 25.30 19.18 4.32
CA ILE A 2 25.66 20.25 5.26
C ILE A 2 25.46 19.62 6.64
N ALA A 3 26.55 19.44 7.38
CA ALA A 3 26.54 18.70 8.64
C ALA A 3 25.49 19.29 9.60
N GLY A 4 24.46 18.53 9.95
CA GLY A 4 23.43 18.91 10.94
C GLY A 4 21.97 18.89 10.47
N GLN A 5 21.67 18.68 9.19
CA GLN A 5 20.27 18.57 8.71
C GLN A 5 19.83 17.10 8.58
N SER A 6 18.62 16.80 9.09
CA SER A 6 17.95 15.51 8.92
C SER A 6 17.71 15.24 7.42
N THR A 7 18.05 14.05 6.95
CA THR A 7 17.68 13.56 5.60
C THR A 7 16.23 13.08 5.53
N TYR A 8 15.53 13.06 6.66
CA TYR A 8 14.12 12.73 6.76
C TYR A 8 13.27 13.99 6.78
N ALA A 9 12.15 13.94 6.07
CA ALA A 9 11.14 14.99 6.05
C ALA A 9 9.75 14.36 6.13
N VAL A 10 8.80 15.11 6.71
CA VAL A 10 7.37 14.77 6.63
C VAL A 10 6.84 15.27 5.29
N ALA A 11 6.17 14.38 4.57
CA ALA A 11 5.56 14.66 3.28
C ALA A 11 4.12 14.16 3.24
N SER A 12 3.32 14.68 2.30
CA SER A 12 1.94 14.27 2.07
C SER A 12 1.65 14.16 0.58
N GLY A 13 0.66 13.34 0.22
CA GLY A 13 0.23 13.11 -1.17
C GLY A 13 0.12 11.63 -1.53
N THR A 14 -0.49 11.35 -2.69
CA THR A 14 -0.65 9.98 -3.20
C THR A 14 0.69 9.30 -3.49
N SER A 15 1.72 10.06 -3.84
CA SER A 15 3.11 9.59 -3.94
C SER A 15 3.65 9.01 -2.64
N MET A 16 3.13 9.45 -1.49
CA MET A 16 3.48 8.87 -0.18
C MET A 16 2.64 7.65 0.15
N ALA A 17 1.40 7.55 -0.35
CA ALA A 17 0.55 6.36 -0.18
C ALA A 17 1.02 5.18 -1.04
N ALA A 18 1.43 5.43 -2.29
CA ALA A 18 1.90 4.43 -3.23
C ALA A 18 2.97 3.46 -2.66
N PRO A 19 4.05 3.93 -1.99
CA PRO A 19 5.06 3.02 -1.43
C PRO A 19 4.51 2.14 -0.30
N TYR A 20 3.50 2.56 0.47
CA TYR A 20 2.87 1.67 1.46
C TYR A 20 2.12 0.51 0.79
N VAL A 21 1.33 0.80 -0.26
CA VAL A 21 0.61 -0.25 -1.00
C VAL A 21 1.60 -1.20 -1.69
N ALA A 22 2.69 -0.67 -2.26
CA ALA A 22 3.74 -1.48 -2.85
C ALA A 22 4.43 -2.40 -1.81
N GLY A 23 4.68 -1.91 -0.60
CA GLY A 23 5.21 -2.72 0.50
C GLY A 23 4.26 -3.84 0.93
N ILE A 24 2.96 -3.55 1.03
CA ILE A 24 1.94 -4.56 1.33
C ILE A 24 1.86 -5.62 0.23
N ALA A 25 1.92 -5.22 -1.04
CA ALA A 25 1.99 -6.13 -2.17
C ALA A 25 3.21 -7.05 -2.09
N ALA A 26 4.38 -6.50 -1.77
CA ALA A 26 5.62 -7.26 -1.62
C ALA A 26 5.56 -8.27 -0.46
N LEU A 27 4.97 -7.88 0.68
CA LEU A 27 4.76 -8.81 1.82
C LEU A 27 3.76 -9.91 1.48
N THR A 28 2.68 -9.58 0.77
CA THR A 28 1.67 -10.57 0.35
C THR A 28 2.29 -11.60 -0.61
N ALA A 29 3.03 -11.14 -1.62
CA ALA A 29 3.74 -12.01 -2.55
C ALA A 29 4.96 -12.72 -1.91
N SER A 30 5.46 -12.26 -0.76
CA SER A 30 6.51 -12.96 -0.02
C SER A 30 5.95 -14.11 0.80
N ALA A 31 4.77 -13.93 1.39
CA ALA A 31 4.04 -14.95 2.13
C ALA A 31 3.51 -16.07 1.23
N ASP A 32 3.00 -15.73 0.04
CA ASP A 32 2.57 -16.70 -0.97
C ASP A 32 3.15 -16.35 -2.35
N LYS A 33 4.10 -17.17 -2.81
CA LYS A 33 4.82 -16.98 -4.08
C LYS A 33 3.97 -17.26 -5.32
N THR A 34 2.80 -17.89 -5.15
CA THR A 34 1.86 -18.12 -6.25
C THR A 34 1.05 -16.86 -6.60
N LEU A 35 0.95 -15.91 -5.66
CA LEU A 35 0.28 -14.63 -5.87
C LEU A 35 1.18 -13.66 -6.62
N GLN A 36 0.98 -13.55 -7.94
CA GLN A 36 1.67 -12.61 -8.81
C GLN A 36 0.71 -11.94 -9.79
N GLY A 37 1.13 -10.82 -10.39
CA GLY A 37 0.36 -10.10 -11.41
C GLY A 37 -1.09 -9.80 -10.95
N GLU A 38 -2.06 -10.25 -11.74
CA GLU A 38 -3.48 -10.03 -11.44
C GLU A 38 -3.95 -10.78 -10.18
N ALA A 39 -3.43 -11.99 -9.91
CA ALA A 39 -3.81 -12.74 -8.70
C ALA A 39 -3.41 -11.97 -7.44
N LEU A 40 -2.23 -11.36 -7.43
CA LEU A 40 -1.79 -10.49 -6.34
C LEU A 40 -2.69 -9.24 -6.24
N ARG A 41 -3.04 -8.61 -7.37
CA ARG A 41 -3.92 -7.45 -7.38
C ARG A 41 -5.29 -7.77 -6.77
N GLN A 42 -5.88 -8.89 -7.17
CA GLN A 42 -7.17 -9.33 -6.64
C GLN A 42 -7.10 -9.61 -5.14
N GLN A 43 -6.04 -10.26 -4.66
CA GLN A 43 -5.85 -10.49 -3.24
C GLN A 43 -5.77 -9.18 -2.45
N LEU A 44 -5.07 -8.17 -2.97
CA LEU A 44 -4.97 -6.85 -2.31
C LEU A 44 -6.33 -6.14 -2.22
N LEU A 45 -7.14 -6.21 -3.28
CA LEU A 45 -8.48 -5.62 -3.29
C LEU A 45 -9.42 -6.35 -2.35
N ALA A 46 -9.40 -7.69 -2.34
CA ALA A 46 -10.21 -8.52 -1.46
C ALA A 46 -9.84 -8.29 0.02
N ASN A 47 -8.57 -8.04 0.29
CA ASN A 47 -8.09 -7.76 1.64
C ASN A 47 -8.28 -6.30 2.07
N ALA A 48 -8.67 -5.37 1.19
CA ALA A 48 -8.85 -3.98 1.59
C ALA A 48 -9.87 -3.85 2.75
N LEU A 49 -9.58 -3.00 3.72
CA LEU A 49 -10.53 -2.66 4.78
C LEU A 49 -11.48 -1.59 4.25
N PRO A 50 -12.80 -1.84 4.20
CA PRO A 50 -13.76 -0.84 3.72
C PRO A 50 -13.68 0.46 4.53
N ILE A 51 -13.74 1.58 3.82
CA ILE A 51 -13.80 2.92 4.41
C ILE A 51 -15.17 3.50 4.06
N ASP A 52 -15.85 4.09 5.05
CA ASP A 52 -17.10 4.82 4.83
C ASP A 52 -16.83 6.16 4.14
N ALA A 53 -16.65 6.09 2.81
CA ALA A 53 -16.42 7.23 1.93
C ALA A 53 -16.83 6.88 0.48
N PRO A 54 -17.08 7.87 -0.37
CA PRO A 54 -17.39 7.65 -1.77
C PRO A 54 -16.34 6.78 -2.50
N HIS A 55 -16.79 5.79 -3.27
CA HIS A 55 -15.92 4.81 -3.94
C HIS A 55 -14.91 5.44 -4.92
N ASP A 56 -15.26 6.56 -5.54
CA ASP A 56 -14.36 7.34 -6.41
C ASP A 56 -13.17 7.96 -5.65
N ARG A 57 -13.26 8.06 -4.31
CA ARG A 57 -12.19 8.60 -3.46
C ARG A 57 -11.33 7.55 -2.79
N VAL A 58 -11.89 6.36 -2.49
CA VAL A 58 -11.21 5.32 -1.69
C VAL A 58 -11.05 3.98 -2.40
N GLY A 59 -11.69 3.78 -3.56
CA GLY A 59 -11.72 2.50 -4.24
C GLY A 59 -12.23 1.39 -3.33
N ALA A 60 -11.48 0.29 -3.23
CA ALA A 60 -11.80 -0.84 -2.36
C ALA A 60 -11.59 -0.56 -0.85
N GLY A 61 -10.94 0.55 -0.48
CA GLY A 61 -10.68 0.95 0.91
C GLY A 61 -9.19 0.95 1.27
N LEU A 62 -8.89 0.81 2.56
CA LEU A 62 -7.53 0.86 3.09
C LEU A 62 -6.78 -0.44 2.78
N ALA A 63 -5.67 -0.35 2.03
CA ALA A 63 -4.79 -1.48 1.83
C ALA A 63 -4.20 -1.98 3.16
N ARG A 64 -4.22 -3.31 3.37
CA ARG A 64 -3.64 -3.96 4.54
C ARG A 64 -2.97 -5.28 4.17
N PHE A 65 -1.92 -5.61 4.90
CA PHE A 65 -1.36 -6.94 4.89
C PHE A 65 -2.17 -7.82 5.85
N VAL A 66 -2.57 -9.01 5.39
CA VAL A 66 -3.27 -10.02 6.18
C VAL A 66 -2.44 -11.29 6.05
N ALA A 67 -1.94 -11.78 7.18
CA ALA A 67 -1.09 -12.96 7.25
C ALA A 67 -1.88 -14.26 7.11
#